data_AF-A0A1W2GXW3-F1
#
_entry.id   AF-A0A1W2GXW3-F1
#
_cell.length_a   1.000
_cell.length_b   1.000
_cell.length_c   1.000
_cell.angle_alpha   90.00
_cell.angle_beta   90.00
_cell.angle_gamma   90.00
#
_symmetry.space_group_name_H-M   'P 1'
#
loop_
_entity.id
_entity.type
_entity.pdbx_description
1 polymer ?
#
loop_
_entity_poly.entity_id
_entity_poly.type
_entity_poly.pdbx_seq_one_letter_code
_entity_poly.pdbx_strand_id
1 'polypeptide(L)'
;MPKNEPHNRKLKVAIILTIIIVMIFGKNVLERKNFNELGDTFISFYEDRLVVESYIFSISENLFRIKLLINHCEFESDYSHVIEEISDYEASILKLVESFEKTKLTVAEEGFLTDFKKIIESNLRIADYAMLYSEESGINTKSVKEYNSYIERAISDLEKLSLIQIEEGKKLAENSDKVVNRSRIWAQFEVAALVILLIIIYLLIYTSRSIKADFVD
;
A
#
# COMPACT_ATOMS: atom_id res chain seq x y z
N MET A 1 73.11 6.22 7.60
CA MET A 1 71.87 6.87 8.06
C MET A 1 70.72 5.89 7.87
N PRO A 2 69.88 5.61 8.89
CA PRO A 2 69.01 4.45 8.89
C PRO A 2 67.75 4.64 8.02
N LYS A 3 67.45 3.63 7.21
CA LYS A 3 66.25 3.45 6.37
C LYS A 3 65.04 3.16 7.26
N ASN A 4 64.17 4.15 7.47
CA ASN A 4 62.90 4.01 8.20
C ASN A 4 61.69 4.03 7.25
N GLU A 5 61.47 3.02 6.39
CA GLU A 5 60.29 3.06 5.48
C GLU A 5 59.46 1.77 5.21
N PRO A 6 59.61 0.60 5.85
CA PRO A 6 58.68 -0.52 5.61
C PRO A 6 57.39 -0.48 6.47
N HIS A 7 57.42 0.13 7.66
CA HIS A 7 56.31 0.08 8.62
C HIS A 7 55.12 0.96 8.22
N ASN A 8 55.38 2.17 7.74
CA ASN A 8 54.34 3.13 7.31
C ASN A 8 53.54 2.63 6.10
N ARG A 9 54.14 1.83 5.21
CA ARG A 9 53.45 1.32 4.01
C ARG A 9 52.45 0.22 4.34
N LYS A 10 52.81 -0.70 5.24
CA LYS A 10 51.91 -1.77 5.72
C LYS A 10 50.73 -1.20 6.50
N LEU A 11 50.98 -0.20 7.35
CA LEU A 11 49.93 0.49 8.11
C LEU A 11 48.96 1.27 7.20
N LYS A 12 49.47 2.01 6.20
CA LYS A 12 48.61 2.70 5.21
C LYS A 12 47.70 1.73 4.46
N VAL A 13 48.23 0.58 4.04
CA VAL A 13 47.44 -0.47 3.37
C VAL A 13 46.37 -1.05 4.28
N ALA A 14 46.71 -1.35 5.55
CA ALA A 14 45.74 -1.85 6.53
C ALA A 14 44.60 -0.86 6.76
N ILE A 15 44.90 0.45 6.90
CA ILE A 15 43.89 1.50 7.06
C ILE A 15 42.95 1.57 5.85
N ILE A 16 43.48 1.51 4.62
CA ILE A 16 42.67 1.53 3.39
C ILE A 16 41.72 0.34 3.35
N LEU A 17 42.23 -0.87 3.64
CA LEU A 17 41.41 -2.09 3.70
C LEU A 17 40.31 -1.98 4.77
N THR A 18 40.64 -1.50 5.97
CA THR A 18 39.66 -1.29 7.04
C THR A 18 38.56 -0.31 6.62
N ILE A 19 38.93 0.81 5.97
CA ILE A 19 37.94 1.79 5.49
C ILE A 19 36.99 1.16 4.47
N ILE A 20 37.50 0.37 3.53
CA ILE A 20 36.66 -0.29 2.51
C ILE A 20 35.71 -1.29 3.16
N ILE A 21 36.19 -2.08 4.13
CA ILE A 21 35.34 -3.03 4.87
C ILE A 21 34.23 -2.31 5.62
N VAL A 22 34.56 -1.21 6.33
CA VAL A 22 33.57 -0.40 7.05
C VAL A 22 32.55 0.21 6.07
N MET A 23 32.99 0.67 4.90
CA MET A 23 32.11 1.19 3.86
C MET A 23 31.14 0.12 3.33
N ILE A 24 31.62 -1.09 3.03
CA ILE A 24 30.79 -2.23 2.61
C ILE A 24 29.78 -2.59 3.70
N PHE A 25 30.23 -2.66 4.96
CA PHE A 25 29.36 -2.94 6.10
C PHE A 25 28.26 -1.88 6.27
N GLY A 26 28.62 -0.60 6.20
CA GLY A 26 27.66 0.50 6.26
C GLY A 26 26.63 0.45 5.12
N LYS A 27 27.07 0.11 3.91
CA LYS A 27 26.18 -0.11 2.76
C LYS A 27 25.22 -1.27 2.99
N ASN A 28 25.69 -2.40 3.54
CA ASN A 28 24.84 -3.55 3.87
C ASN A 28 23.72 -3.16 4.87
N VAL A 29 24.05 -2.35 5.88
CA VAL A 29 23.05 -1.81 6.82
C VAL A 29 22.01 -0.95 6.10
N LEU A 30 22.44 -0.09 5.16
CA LEU A 30 21.53 0.75 4.38
C LEU A 30 20.61 -0.08 3.46
N GLU A 31 21.12 -1.14 2.83
CA GLU A 31 20.30 -2.04 2.03
C GLU A 31 19.26 -2.77 2.86
N ARG A 32 19.61 -3.21 4.06
CA ARG A 32 18.64 -3.84 4.97
C ARG A 32 17.49 -2.87 5.29
N LYS A 33 17.79 -1.59 5.47
CA LYS A 33 16.76 -0.56 5.66
C LYS A 33 15.87 -0.41 4.42
N ASN A 34 16.45 -0.31 3.22
CA ASN A 34 15.68 -0.23 1.97
C ASN A 34 14.78 -1.46 1.77
N PHE A 35 15.26 -2.67 2.13
CA PHE A 35 14.48 -3.90 2.03
C PHE A 35 13.29 -3.91 2.99
N ASN A 36 13.48 -3.44 4.23
CA ASN A 36 12.37 -3.30 5.18
C ASN A 36 11.34 -2.26 4.69
N GLU A 37 11.79 -1.12 4.16
CA GLU A 37 10.92 -0.09 3.57
C GLU A 37 10.07 -0.64 2.42
N LEU A 38 10.65 -1.48 1.56
CA LEU A 38 9.92 -2.21 0.51
C LEU A 38 8.90 -3.19 1.08
N GLY A 39 9.26 -3.91 2.15
CA GLY A 39 8.34 -4.81 2.86
C GLY A 39 7.14 -4.07 3.46
N ASP A 40 7.39 -2.97 4.16
CA ASP A 40 6.34 -2.12 4.76
C ASP A 40 5.43 -1.52 3.69
N THR A 41 6.02 -1.12 2.55
CA THR A 41 5.26 -0.61 1.40
C THR A 41 4.35 -1.70 0.80
N PHE A 42 4.83 -2.94 0.70
CA PHE A 42 4.03 -4.06 0.22
C PHE A 42 2.86 -4.39 1.17
N ILE A 43 3.11 -4.39 2.48
CA ILE A 43 2.05 -4.58 3.48
C ILE A 43 0.99 -3.49 3.34
N SER A 44 1.39 -2.22 3.24
CA SER A 44 0.44 -1.11 3.04
C SER A 44 -0.32 -1.21 1.72
N PHE A 45 0.35 -1.64 0.64
CA PHE A 45 -0.31 -1.87 -0.64
C PHE A 45 -1.38 -2.96 -0.54
N TYR A 46 -1.11 -4.04 0.20
CA TYR A 46 -2.07 -5.12 0.40
C TYR A 46 -3.21 -4.70 1.35
N GLU A 47 -2.89 -4.30 2.58
CA GLU A 47 -3.88 -4.03 3.64
C GLU A 47 -4.65 -2.73 3.41
N ASP A 48 -3.98 -1.65 3.01
CA ASP A 48 -4.58 -0.31 2.93
C ASP A 48 -5.12 0.03 1.55
N ARG A 49 -4.70 -0.67 0.48
CA ARG A 49 -5.14 -0.37 -0.90
C ARG A 49 -5.95 -1.51 -1.50
N LEU A 50 -5.40 -2.72 -1.59
CA LEU A 50 -6.08 -3.84 -2.25
C LEU A 50 -7.28 -4.37 -1.44
N VAL A 51 -7.11 -4.58 -0.14
CA VAL A 51 -8.21 -5.03 0.73
C VAL A 51 -9.30 -3.96 0.82
N VAL A 52 -8.93 -2.68 0.83
CA VAL A 52 -9.90 -1.58 0.82
C VAL A 52 -10.70 -1.53 -0.49
N GLU A 53 -10.07 -1.73 -1.65
CA GLU A 53 -10.80 -1.87 -2.92
C GLU A 53 -11.81 -3.03 -2.88
N SER A 54 -11.47 -4.14 -2.21
CA SER A 54 -12.43 -5.21 -1.98
C SER A 54 -13.62 -4.77 -1.13
N TYR A 55 -13.43 -3.90 -0.13
CA TYR A 55 -14.54 -3.34 0.64
C TYR A 55 -15.41 -2.43 -0.23
N ILE A 56 -14.80 -1.52 -1.00
CA ILE A 56 -15.51 -0.62 -1.91
C ILE A 56 -16.36 -1.41 -2.92
N PHE A 57 -15.79 -2.48 -3.47
CA PHE A 57 -16.50 -3.37 -4.39
C PHE A 57 -17.69 -4.06 -3.72
N SER A 58 -17.50 -4.69 -2.55
CA SER A 58 -18.58 -5.38 -1.84
C SER A 58 -19.69 -4.43 -1.36
N ILE A 59 -19.33 -3.21 -0.95
CA ILE A 59 -20.31 -2.17 -0.61
C ILE A 59 -21.12 -1.79 -1.85
N SER A 60 -20.45 -1.58 -2.99
CA SER A 60 -21.11 -1.24 -4.26
C SER A 60 -22.08 -2.34 -4.70
N GLU A 61 -21.70 -3.61 -4.54
CA GLU A 61 -22.58 -4.75 -4.82
C GLU A 61 -23.82 -4.75 -3.92
N ASN A 62 -23.65 -4.54 -2.60
CA ASN A 62 -24.79 -4.47 -1.66
C ASN A 62 -25.73 -3.30 -2.01
N LEU A 63 -25.20 -2.11 -2.33
CA LEU A 63 -26.00 -0.98 -2.78
C LEU A 63 -26.79 -1.28 -4.06
N PHE A 64 -26.17 -2.00 -5.00
CA PHE A 64 -26.85 -2.43 -6.22
C PHE A 64 -27.96 -3.44 -5.95
N ARG A 65 -27.75 -4.38 -5.02
CA ARG A 65 -28.79 -5.33 -4.58
C ARG A 65 -29.98 -4.61 -3.94
N ILE A 66 -29.71 -3.67 -3.03
CA ILE A 66 -30.75 -2.81 -2.44
C ILE A 66 -31.54 -2.07 -3.54
N LYS A 67 -30.83 -1.49 -4.52
CA LYS A 67 -31.46 -0.80 -5.66
C LYS A 67 -32.35 -1.71 -6.49
N LEU A 68 -31.95 -2.96 -6.72
CA LEU A 68 -32.77 -3.94 -7.44
C LEU A 68 -34.06 -4.24 -6.67
N LEU A 69 -33.96 -4.51 -5.36
CA LEU A 69 -35.11 -4.81 -4.50
C LEU A 69 -36.11 -3.65 -4.45
N ILE A 70 -35.61 -2.42 -4.38
CA ILE A 70 -36.44 -1.20 -4.41
C ILE A 70 -37.17 -1.04 -5.74
N ASN A 71 -36.46 -1.24 -6.85
CA ASN A 71 -37.07 -1.07 -8.17
C ASN A 71 -38.04 -2.21 -8.55
N HIS A 72 -37.98 -3.34 -7.85
CA HIS A 72 -38.92 -4.47 -8.02
C HIS A 72 -40.11 -4.43 -7.04
N CYS A 73 -40.23 -3.38 -6.22
CA CYS A 73 -41.32 -3.22 -5.25
C CYS A 73 -42.73 -3.36 -5.82
N GLU A 74 -42.92 -3.10 -7.11
CA GLU A 74 -44.24 -3.08 -7.75
C GLU A 74 -44.78 -4.46 -8.11
N PHE A 75 -43.95 -5.51 -8.05
CA PHE A 75 -44.29 -6.85 -8.53
C PHE A 75 -44.48 -7.88 -7.41
N GLU A 76 -44.25 -7.51 -6.16
CA GLU A 76 -44.19 -8.44 -5.03
C GLU A 76 -45.35 -8.24 -4.06
N SER A 77 -46.08 -9.32 -3.76
CA SER A 77 -47.29 -9.28 -2.94
C SER A 77 -47.04 -9.42 -1.44
N ASP A 78 -45.89 -9.95 -1.03
CA ASP A 78 -45.43 -10.00 0.36
C ASP A 78 -44.05 -9.34 0.45
N TYR A 79 -44.03 -8.12 0.95
CA TYR A 79 -42.84 -7.27 0.95
C TYR A 79 -42.02 -7.39 2.24
N SER A 80 -42.47 -8.21 3.20
CA SER A 80 -41.85 -8.35 4.52
C SER A 80 -40.45 -8.98 4.44
N HIS A 81 -40.27 -9.96 3.56
CA HIS A 81 -38.97 -10.61 3.31
C HIS A 81 -37.95 -9.65 2.68
N VAL A 82 -38.41 -8.72 1.84
CA VAL A 82 -37.54 -7.74 1.17
C VAL A 82 -36.95 -6.74 2.17
N ILE A 83 -37.73 -6.35 3.18
CA ILE A 83 -37.28 -5.48 4.28
C ILE A 83 -36.14 -6.16 5.05
N GLU A 84 -36.28 -7.45 5.35
CA GLU A 84 -35.24 -8.21 6.04
C GLU A 84 -33.95 -8.27 5.20
N GLU A 85 -34.07 -8.55 3.90
CA GLU A 85 -32.92 -8.64 2.99
C GLU A 85 -32.18 -7.30 2.86
N ILE A 86 -32.91 -6.18 2.76
CA ILE A 86 -32.32 -4.84 2.71
C ILE A 86 -31.61 -4.50 4.02
N SER A 87 -32.22 -4.83 5.17
CA SER A 87 -31.60 -4.63 6.48
C SER A 87 -30.28 -5.39 6.59
N ASP A 88 -30.21 -6.62 6.06
CA ASP A 88 -29.00 -7.41 6.04
C ASP A 88 -27.91 -6.78 5.16
N TYR A 89 -28.26 -6.27 3.98
CA TYR A 89 -27.32 -5.55 3.11
C TYR A 89 -26.82 -4.26 3.76
N GLU A 90 -27.69 -3.47 4.39
CA GLU A 90 -27.31 -2.26 5.14
C GLU A 90 -26.33 -2.58 6.28
N ALA A 91 -26.62 -3.61 7.07
CA ALA A 91 -25.74 -4.04 8.16
C ALA A 91 -24.38 -4.51 7.62
N SER A 92 -24.37 -5.23 6.49
CA SER A 92 -23.15 -5.65 5.80
C SER A 92 -22.33 -4.45 5.32
N ILE A 93 -22.97 -3.44 4.72
CA ILE A 93 -22.33 -2.17 4.33
C ILE A 93 -21.68 -1.49 5.53
N LEU A 94 -22.42 -1.29 6.64
CA LEU A 94 -21.88 -0.61 7.81
C LEU A 94 -20.70 -1.36 8.44
N LYS A 95 -20.71 -2.69 8.42
CA LYS A 95 -19.58 -3.51 8.89
C LYS A 95 -18.34 -3.36 8.00
N LEU A 96 -18.53 -3.29 6.67
CA LEU A 96 -17.45 -3.04 5.72
C LEU A 96 -16.89 -1.62 5.89
N VAL A 97 -17.75 -0.62 6.11
CA VAL A 97 -17.34 0.75 6.44
C VAL A 97 -16.52 0.78 7.72
N GLU A 98 -16.95 0.10 8.79
CA GLU A 98 -16.17 0.03 10.04
C GLU A 98 -14.81 -0.65 9.85
N SER A 99 -14.72 -1.62 8.93
CA SER A 99 -13.46 -2.28 8.58
C SER A 99 -12.55 -1.35 7.77
N PHE A 100 -13.12 -0.56 6.87
CA PHE A 100 -12.41 0.48 6.13
C PHE A 100 -11.91 1.58 7.07
N GLU A 101 -12.71 2.06 8.03
CA GLU A 101 -12.30 3.08 9.00
C GLU A 101 -11.07 2.68 9.86
N LYS A 102 -10.75 1.38 9.94
CA LYS A 102 -9.60 0.86 10.68
C LYS A 102 -8.30 0.81 9.86
N THR A 103 -8.37 1.07 8.55
CA THR A 103 -7.17 1.11 7.69
C THR A 103 -6.51 2.48 7.73
N LYS A 104 -5.35 2.63 7.08
CA LYS A 104 -4.67 3.93 7.00
C LYS A 104 -5.32 4.84 5.97
N LEU A 105 -6.28 5.62 6.43
CA LEU A 105 -6.96 6.62 5.61
C LEU A 105 -6.07 7.84 5.34
N THR A 106 -6.20 8.38 4.13
CA THR A 106 -5.80 9.76 3.82
C THR A 106 -6.87 10.73 4.32
N VAL A 107 -6.50 12.01 4.45
CA VAL A 107 -7.44 13.08 4.82
C VAL A 107 -8.63 13.18 3.85
N ALA A 108 -8.39 12.91 2.56
CA ALA A 108 -9.46 12.92 1.56
C ALA A 108 -10.39 11.71 1.73
N GLU A 109 -9.83 10.53 1.97
CA GLU A 109 -10.61 9.31 2.21
C GLU A 109 -11.47 9.42 3.45
N GLU A 110 -10.93 9.93 4.56
CA GLU A 110 -11.68 10.16 5.79
C GLU A 110 -12.91 11.05 5.56
N GLY A 111 -12.74 12.13 4.78
CA GLY A 111 -13.84 13.01 4.40
C GLY A 111 -14.92 12.30 3.59
N PHE A 112 -14.55 11.65 2.49
CA PHE A 112 -15.51 10.94 1.63
C PHE A 112 -16.18 9.76 2.33
N LEU A 113 -15.45 9.01 3.17
CA LEU A 113 -15.98 7.88 3.92
C LEU A 113 -16.97 8.34 5.00
N THR A 114 -16.68 9.45 5.67
CA THR A 114 -17.60 10.07 6.64
C THR A 114 -18.90 10.51 5.97
N ASP A 115 -18.79 11.19 4.82
CA ASP A 115 -19.96 11.63 4.05
C ASP A 115 -20.79 10.44 3.54
N PHE A 116 -20.11 9.40 3.04
CA PHE A 116 -20.74 8.14 2.62
C PHE A 116 -21.50 7.48 3.76
N LYS A 117 -20.85 7.29 4.92
CA LYS A 117 -21.46 6.68 6.11
C LYS A 117 -22.70 7.43 6.56
N LYS A 118 -22.65 8.77 6.53
CA LYS A 118 -23.79 9.61 6.85
C LYS A 118 -24.98 9.39 5.90
N ILE A 119 -24.74 9.19 4.60
CA ILE A 119 -25.80 8.85 3.64
C ILE A 119 -26.44 7.51 4.02
N ILE A 120 -25.64 6.49 4.33
CA ILE A 120 -26.17 5.18 4.75
C ILE A 120 -27.04 5.33 6.01
N GLU A 121 -26.52 6.00 7.04
CA GLU A 121 -27.18 6.11 8.35
C GLU A 121 -28.32 7.15 8.40
N SER A 122 -28.40 8.09 7.47
CA SER A 122 -29.41 9.17 7.54
C SER A 122 -30.44 9.12 6.41
N ASN A 123 -30.13 8.44 5.31
CA ASN A 123 -30.93 8.50 4.09
C ASN A 123 -31.27 7.13 3.50
N LEU A 124 -30.50 6.09 3.84
CA LEU A 124 -30.69 4.73 3.35
C LEU A 124 -30.93 3.76 4.50
N ARG A 125 -31.65 4.18 5.55
CA ARG A 125 -31.99 3.27 6.65
C ARG A 125 -33.23 2.48 6.32
N ILE A 126 -33.29 1.26 6.84
CA ILE A 126 -34.48 0.40 6.71
C ILE A 126 -35.78 1.04 7.21
N ALA A 127 -35.73 1.95 8.18
CA ALA A 127 -36.90 2.68 8.66
C ALA A 127 -37.53 3.59 7.57
N ASP A 128 -36.72 4.10 6.65
CA ASP A 128 -37.17 4.93 5.53
C ASP A 128 -37.81 4.07 4.44
N TYR A 129 -37.52 2.76 4.43
CA TYR A 129 -38.08 1.82 3.48
C TYR A 129 -39.59 1.59 3.69
N ALA A 130 -40.05 1.56 4.94
CA ALA A 130 -41.47 1.52 5.26
C ALA A 130 -42.24 2.77 4.72
N MET A 131 -41.52 3.83 4.33
CA MET A 131 -42.10 5.00 3.66
C MET A 131 -42.18 4.85 2.13
N LEU A 132 -41.53 3.82 1.55
CA LEU A 132 -41.54 3.52 0.11
C LEU A 132 -42.76 2.71 -0.31
N TYR A 133 -43.26 1.84 0.57
CA TYR A 133 -44.40 0.97 0.32
C TYR A 133 -45.30 0.84 1.55
N SER A 134 -46.61 0.85 1.35
CA SER A 134 -47.60 0.43 2.37
C SER A 134 -48.71 -0.38 1.71
N GLU A 135 -49.26 -1.37 2.42
CA GLU A 135 -50.39 -2.15 1.92
C GLU A 135 -51.62 -1.28 1.61
N GLU A 136 -51.78 -0.18 2.36
CA GLU A 136 -52.95 0.70 2.27
C GLU A 136 -52.84 1.75 1.14
N SER A 137 -51.63 2.25 0.86
CA SER A 137 -51.38 3.33 -0.11
C SER A 137 -50.62 2.89 -1.36
N GLY A 138 -50.16 1.63 -1.40
CA GLY A 138 -49.26 1.12 -2.42
C GLY A 138 -47.89 1.81 -2.40
N ILE A 139 -47.30 1.98 -3.58
CA ILE A 139 -45.93 2.48 -3.74
C ILE A 139 -45.88 4.00 -3.73
N ASN A 140 -44.98 4.54 -2.91
CA ASN A 140 -44.64 5.94 -2.90
C ASN A 140 -43.52 6.23 -3.92
N THR A 141 -43.91 6.40 -5.18
CA THR A 141 -42.98 6.64 -6.30
C THR A 141 -42.05 7.85 -6.08
N LYS A 142 -42.51 8.87 -5.34
CA LYS A 142 -41.67 10.02 -4.98
C LYS A 142 -40.54 9.61 -4.04
N SER A 143 -40.85 8.89 -2.96
CA SER A 143 -39.85 8.42 -2.02
C SER A 143 -38.92 7.39 -2.65
N VAL A 144 -39.42 6.51 -3.53
CA VAL A 144 -38.57 5.57 -4.29
C VAL A 144 -37.55 6.32 -5.16
N LYS A 145 -37.97 7.39 -5.84
CA LYS A 145 -37.08 8.22 -6.63
C LYS A 145 -36.04 8.94 -5.76
N GLU A 146 -36.44 9.45 -4.59
CA GLU A 146 -35.53 10.09 -3.66
C GLU A 146 -34.49 9.10 -3.10
N TYR A 147 -34.93 7.92 -2.67
CA TYR A 147 -34.06 6.85 -2.19
C TYR A 147 -33.04 6.42 -3.26
N ASN A 148 -33.51 6.20 -4.49
CA ASN A 148 -32.62 5.91 -5.62
C ASN A 148 -31.59 7.03 -5.82
N SER A 149 -31.95 8.30 -5.65
CA SER A 149 -30.99 9.41 -5.74
C SER A 149 -29.92 9.35 -4.65
N TYR A 150 -30.24 8.89 -3.45
CA TYR A 150 -29.26 8.68 -2.38
C TYR A 150 -28.33 7.50 -2.68
N ILE A 151 -28.85 6.40 -3.25
CA ILE A 151 -28.01 5.27 -3.70
C ILE A 151 -27.02 5.74 -4.77
N GLU A 152 -27.47 6.47 -5.80
CA GLU A 152 -26.56 6.95 -6.86
C GLU A 152 -25.49 7.89 -6.31
N ARG A 153 -25.84 8.72 -5.32
CA ARG A 153 -24.86 9.57 -4.63
C ARG A 153 -23.84 8.71 -3.87
N ALA A 154 -24.30 7.70 -3.13
CA ALA A 154 -23.44 6.79 -2.39
C ALA A 154 -22.47 6.03 -3.32
N ILE A 155 -22.95 5.55 -4.47
CA ILE A 155 -22.12 4.93 -5.51
C ILE A 155 -21.09 5.93 -6.05
N SER A 156 -21.48 7.17 -6.34
CA SER A 156 -20.54 8.19 -6.81
C SER A 156 -19.46 8.52 -5.78
N ASP A 157 -19.77 8.50 -4.49
CA ASP A 157 -18.77 8.71 -3.43
C ASP A 157 -17.81 7.50 -3.33
N LEU A 158 -18.28 6.27 -3.55
CA LEU A 158 -17.43 5.08 -3.66
C LEU A 158 -16.51 5.13 -4.88
N GLU A 159 -16.98 5.61 -6.03
CA GLU A 159 -16.15 5.81 -7.22
C GLU A 159 -15.01 6.81 -6.94
N LYS A 160 -15.29 7.91 -6.22
CA LYS A 160 -14.25 8.86 -5.81
C LYS A 160 -13.25 8.23 -4.85
N LEU A 161 -13.72 7.46 -3.87
CA LEU A 161 -12.86 6.72 -2.97
C LEU A 161 -11.94 5.76 -3.75
N SER A 162 -12.48 5.00 -4.71
CA SER A 162 -11.68 4.08 -5.53
C SER A 162 -10.64 4.81 -6.39
N LEU A 163 -10.98 5.97 -6.96
CA LEU A 163 -10.01 6.80 -7.68
C LEU A 163 -8.86 7.27 -6.77
N ILE A 164 -9.15 7.62 -5.52
CA ILE A 164 -8.11 7.98 -4.54
C ILE A 164 -7.24 6.75 -4.23
N GLN A 165 -7.83 5.58 -4.02
CA GLN A 165 -7.11 4.32 -3.77
C GLN A 165 -6.13 3.98 -4.89
N ILE A 166 -6.55 4.12 -6.15
CA ILE A 166 -5.70 3.89 -7.33
C ILE A 166 -4.52 4.87 -7.36
N GLU A 167 -4.78 6.15 -7.09
CA GLU A 167 -3.73 7.19 -7.08
C GLU A 167 -2.73 6.99 -5.93
N GLU A 168 -3.20 6.66 -4.73
CA GLU A 168 -2.32 6.34 -3.59
C GLU A 168 -1.54 5.03 -3.83
N GLY A 169 -2.18 4.01 -4.41
CA GLY A 169 -1.51 2.77 -4.82
C GLY A 169 -0.41 3.03 -5.85
N LYS A 170 -0.64 3.93 -6.81
CA LYS A 170 0.37 4.35 -7.79
C LYS A 170 1.56 5.06 -7.11
N LYS A 171 1.30 5.95 -6.15
CA LYS A 171 2.37 6.62 -5.39
C LYS A 171 3.25 5.62 -4.64
N LEU A 172 2.64 4.61 -4.02
CA LEU A 172 3.38 3.52 -3.34
C LEU A 172 4.25 2.72 -4.32
N ALA A 173 3.73 2.39 -5.50
CA ALA A 173 4.47 1.70 -6.54
C ALA A 173 5.65 2.53 -7.05
N GLU A 174 5.43 3.81 -7.38
CA GLU A 174 6.50 4.71 -7.84
C GLU A 174 7.60 4.92 -6.79
N ASN A 175 7.23 4.97 -5.50
CA ASN A 175 8.20 5.08 -4.41
C ASN A 175 9.02 3.78 -4.26
N SER A 176 8.37 2.62 -4.38
CA SER A 176 9.07 1.32 -4.40
C SER A 176 10.08 1.25 -5.53
N ASP A 177 9.71 1.68 -6.74
CA ASP A 177 10.60 1.72 -7.90
C ASP A 177 11.83 2.62 -7.67
N LYS A 178 11.64 3.79 -7.02
CA LYS A 178 12.77 4.66 -6.65
C LYS A 178 13.72 3.98 -5.67
N VAL A 179 13.19 3.26 -4.66
CA VAL A 179 14.00 2.52 -3.67
C VAL A 179 14.78 1.39 -4.34
N VAL A 180 14.13 0.64 -5.25
CA VAL A 180 14.75 -0.45 -6.01
C VAL A 180 15.85 0.09 -6.93
N ASN A 181 15.57 1.13 -7.72
CA ASN A 181 16.54 1.71 -8.66
C ASN A 181 17.76 2.28 -7.92
N ARG A 182 17.55 3.00 -6.81
CA ARG A 182 18.64 3.48 -5.95
C ARG A 182 19.50 2.31 -5.44
N SER A 183 18.86 1.26 -4.92
CA SER A 183 19.58 0.08 -4.42
C SER A 183 20.37 -0.64 -5.52
N ARG A 184 19.79 -0.75 -6.73
CA ARG A 184 20.47 -1.35 -7.90
C ARG A 184 21.74 -0.60 -8.29
N ILE A 185 21.68 0.73 -8.35
CA ILE A 185 22.85 1.56 -8.67
C ILE A 185 23.95 1.36 -7.61
N TRP A 186 23.59 1.38 -6.33
CA TRP A 186 24.55 1.14 -5.24
C TRP A 186 25.18 -0.26 -5.28
N ALA A 187 24.39 -1.29 -5.61
CA ALA A 187 24.91 -2.64 -5.78
C ALA A 187 25.94 -2.74 -6.91
N GLN A 188 25.74 -2.03 -8.04
CA GLN A 188 26.72 -1.99 -9.13
C GLN A 188 28.05 -1.34 -8.70
N PHE A 189 27.98 -0.23 -7.96
CA PHE A 189 29.19 0.39 -7.40
C PHE A 189 29.92 -0.52 -6.41
N GLU A 190 29.19 -1.26 -5.59
CA GLU A 190 29.79 -2.23 -4.66
C GLU A 190 30.53 -3.34 -5.40
N VAL A 191 29.92 -3.94 -6.43
CA VAL A 191 30.58 -4.98 -7.24
C VAL A 191 31.86 -4.43 -7.88
N ALA A 192 31.82 -3.22 -8.44
CA ALA A 192 33.01 -2.57 -8.99
C ALA A 192 34.09 -2.34 -7.92
N ALA A 193 33.72 -1.87 -6.73
CA ALA A 193 34.63 -1.66 -5.61
C ALA A 193 35.27 -2.97 -5.13
N LEU A 194 34.49 -4.07 -5.07
CA LEU A 194 34.98 -5.41 -4.72
C LEU A 194 36.01 -5.91 -5.73
N VAL A 195 35.78 -5.73 -7.03
CA VAL A 195 36.74 -6.10 -8.08
C VAL A 195 38.04 -5.31 -7.94
N ILE A 196 37.97 -3.99 -7.73
CA ILE A 196 39.15 -3.13 -7.52
C ILE A 196 39.92 -3.59 -6.28
N LEU A 197 39.22 -3.91 -5.18
CA LEU A 197 39.82 -4.41 -3.95
C LEU A 197 40.55 -5.75 -4.17
N LEU A 198 39.97 -6.68 -4.93
CA LEU A 198 40.64 -7.94 -5.29
C LEU A 198 41.93 -7.71 -6.07
N ILE A 199 41.93 -6.77 -7.04
CA ILE A 199 43.11 -6.40 -7.82
C ILE A 199 44.20 -5.81 -6.92
N ILE A 200 43.84 -4.91 -6.01
CA ILE A 200 44.79 -4.29 -5.06
C ILE A 200 45.43 -5.36 -4.18
N ILE A 201 44.62 -6.27 -3.62
CA ILE A 201 45.11 -7.38 -2.79
C ILE A 201 46.07 -8.28 -3.59
N TYR A 202 45.72 -8.64 -4.83
CA TYR A 202 46.57 -9.44 -5.70
C TYR A 202 47.93 -8.78 -5.95
N LEU A 203 47.96 -7.49 -6.31
CA LEU A 203 49.19 -6.74 -6.53
C LEU A 203 50.05 -6.64 -5.26
N LEU A 204 49.43 -6.42 -4.10
CA LEU A 204 50.14 -6.36 -2.82
C LEU A 204 50.83 -7.70 -2.48
N ILE A 205 50.14 -8.82 -2.69
CA ILE A 205 50.71 -10.16 -2.48
C ILE A 205 51.87 -10.41 -3.44
N TYR A 206 51.70 -10.06 -4.72
CA TYR A 206 52.73 -10.26 -5.76
C TYR A 206 54.00 -9.46 -5.45
N THR A 207 53.89 -8.15 -5.17
CA THR A 207 55.04 -7.31 -4.80
C THR A 207 55.68 -7.76 -3.49
N SER A 208 54.89 -8.24 -2.51
CA SER A 208 55.45 -8.78 -1.26
C SER A 208 56.26 -10.05 -1.47
N ARG A 209 55.93 -10.88 -2.46
CA ARG A 209 56.72 -12.09 -2.80
C ARG A 209 58.03 -11.74 -3.50
N SER A 210 58.02 -10.75 -4.41
CA SER A 210 59.24 -10.32 -5.12
C SER A 210 60.31 -9.78 -4.16
N ILE A 211 59.92 -9.05 -3.11
CA ILE A 211 60.87 -8.52 -2.11
C ILE A 211 61.56 -9.64 -1.31
N LYS A 212 60.93 -10.81 -1.14
CA LYS A 212 61.56 -11.96 -0.46
C LYS A 212 62.57 -12.70 -1.35
N ALA A 213 62.44 -12.61 -2.68
CA ALA A 213 63.35 -13.28 -3.61
C ALA A 213 64.70 -12.54 -3.69
N ASP A 214 64.70 -11.21 -3.71
CA ASP A 214 65.92 -10.38 -3.76
C ASP A 214 66.76 -10.38 -2.47
N PHE A 215 66.29 -11.02 -1.39
CA PHE A 215 67.00 -11.10 -0.10
C PHE A 215 67.68 -12.46 0.13
N VAL A 216 67.57 -13.41 -0.80
CA VAL A 216 68.09 -14.79 -0.65
C VAL A 216 69.27 -15.08 -1.61
N ASP A 217 69.66 -14.14 -2.46
CA ASP A 217 70.92 -14.20 -3.24
C ASP A 217 72.05 -13.38 -2.60
#